data_AF-A0A7L3FQU8-F1
#
_entry.id   AF-A0A7L3FQU8-F1
#
_cell.length_a   1.000
_cell.length_b   1.000
_cell.length_c   1.000
_cell.angle_alpha   90.00
_cell.angle_beta   90.00
_cell.angle_gamma   90.00
#
_symmetry.space_group_name_H-M   'P 1'
#
loop_
_entity.id
_entity.type
_entity.pdbx_description
1 polymer ?
#
loop_
_entity_poly.entity_id
_entity_poly.type
_entity_poly.pdbx_seq_one_letter_code
_entity_poly.pdbx_strand_id
1 'polypeptide(L)'
;ERAIARHEVREIEQRHTVDGPRQDVTLDEEDDVVIIYNRVPKTASTSFTNIAYDLCAKNKYHVLHINTTKNNPVMSLQDQVRFVKNVTSWKEMKPGFYHGHVSYLDFAKFGVKKKPIYINVIRDPIERLVSYYYFLRFGDDYRPGLRRRKQGDKKTFDECVAAGGSDCAPEKLWLQIPFFCGHSSECWNVGSRWALEQAKYNLINEYFLVGVTEELEDFIMLLEAALPRFFRGATELYRTG
;
A
#
# COMPACT_ATOMS: atom_id res chain seq x y z
N GLU A 1 3.93 14.65 25.31
CA GLU A 1 4.49 13.71 26.30
C GLU A 1 5.03 12.47 25.60
N ARG A 2 6.15 11.96 26.10
CA ARG A 2 7.01 10.94 25.49
C ARG A 2 6.42 9.54 25.65
N ALA A 3 6.43 8.75 24.57
CA ALA A 3 6.49 7.29 24.63
C ALA A 3 7.03 6.75 23.29
N ILE A 4 8.33 6.97 23.04
CA ILE A 4 9.08 6.19 22.06
C ILE A 4 9.36 4.85 22.74
N ALA A 5 8.83 3.77 22.17
CA ALA A 5 8.97 2.41 22.64
C ALA A 5 10.46 2.07 22.80
N ARG A 6 10.89 2.06 24.08
CA ARG A 6 12.14 1.47 24.55
C ARG A 6 11.82 0.02 24.91
N HIS A 7 12.11 -0.91 24.01
CA HIS A 7 12.23 -2.36 24.16
C HIS A 7 12.21 -2.82 22.69
N GLU A 8 13.33 -2.97 21.99
CA GLU A 8 14.34 -4.02 22.12
C GLU A 8 15.66 -3.57 21.43
N VAL A 9 16.48 -2.76 22.09
CA VAL A 9 17.79 -2.30 21.57
C VAL A 9 18.93 -2.80 22.44
N ARG A 10 18.90 -4.08 22.81
CA ARG A 10 20.04 -4.73 23.47
C ARG A 10 20.12 -6.17 22.98
N GLU A 11 21.06 -6.39 22.06
CA GLU A 11 21.89 -7.60 21.87
C GLU A 11 22.34 -7.80 20.41
N ILE A 12 22.82 -6.74 19.74
CA ILE A 12 23.60 -6.89 18.48
C ILE A 12 24.82 -5.95 18.51
N GLU A 13 25.51 -5.90 19.64
CA GLU A 13 26.87 -5.37 19.70
C GLU A 13 27.80 -6.51 20.11
N GLN A 14 28.22 -7.29 19.11
CA GLN A 14 29.56 -7.88 19.03
C GLN A 14 29.61 -8.84 17.85
N ARG A 15 30.67 -8.67 17.04
CA ARG A 15 31.29 -9.62 16.08
C ARG A 15 31.15 -9.24 14.59
N HIS A 16 32.09 -8.44 14.09
CA HIS A 16 33.30 -8.90 13.38
C HIS A 16 33.78 -7.83 12.38
N THR A 17 34.91 -7.22 12.70
CA THR A 17 35.82 -6.57 11.76
C THR A 17 36.60 -7.65 11.00
N VAL A 18 36.45 -7.73 9.68
CA VAL A 18 37.45 -8.32 8.77
C VAL A 18 37.41 -7.54 7.44
N ASP A 19 38.54 -6.93 7.10
CA ASP A 19 38.85 -6.30 5.82
C ASP A 19 38.87 -7.32 4.66
N GLY A 20 38.24 -6.98 3.53
CA GLY A 20 38.31 -7.70 2.25
C GLY A 20 37.82 -6.82 1.09
N PRO A 21 38.47 -6.83 -0.10
CA PRO A 21 38.31 -5.75 -1.08
C PRO A 21 37.15 -5.97 -2.09
N ARG A 22 36.43 -4.88 -2.40
CA ARG A 22 35.66 -4.61 -3.65
C ARG A 22 34.56 -5.62 -4.04
N GLN A 23 33.74 -6.07 -3.10
CA GLN A 23 32.41 -6.65 -3.35
C GLN A 23 31.24 -5.77 -2.86
N ASP A 24 31.54 -4.65 -2.21
CA ASP A 24 30.56 -3.82 -1.49
C ASP A 24 29.58 -3.06 -2.41
N VAL A 25 30.04 -2.59 -3.57
CA VAL A 25 29.26 -1.67 -4.42
C VAL A 25 28.04 -2.35 -5.06
N THR A 26 28.14 -3.64 -5.40
CA THR A 26 27.04 -4.38 -6.05
C THR A 26 25.95 -4.81 -5.08
N LEU A 27 26.34 -5.13 -3.83
CA LEU A 27 25.38 -5.47 -2.77
C LEU A 27 24.59 -4.23 -2.31
N ASP A 28 25.26 -3.07 -2.25
CA ASP A 28 24.62 -1.79 -1.92
C ASP A 28 23.54 -1.37 -2.94
N GLU A 29 23.71 -1.67 -4.24
CA GLU A 29 22.71 -1.34 -5.27
C GLU A 29 21.50 -2.29 -5.27
N GLU A 30 21.73 -3.59 -5.01
CA GLU A 30 20.66 -4.59 -4.85
C GLU A 30 19.82 -4.32 -3.59
N ASP A 31 20.45 -3.78 -2.54
CA ASP A 31 19.77 -3.43 -1.30
C ASP A 31 19.05 -2.07 -1.36
N ASP A 32 19.41 -1.18 -2.29
CA ASP A 32 18.77 0.13 -2.48
C ASP A 32 17.44 0.04 -3.26
N VAL A 33 16.55 -0.88 -2.89
CA VAL A 33 15.24 -1.06 -3.53
C VAL A 33 14.11 -0.76 -2.56
N VAL A 34 13.15 0.07 -2.99
CA VAL A 34 11.94 0.36 -2.20
C VAL A 34 10.71 0.08 -3.04
N ILE A 35 9.78 -0.71 -2.49
CA ILE A 35 8.43 -0.89 -3.01
C ILE A 35 7.46 -0.02 -2.21
N ILE A 36 6.58 0.70 -2.91
CA ILE A 36 5.42 1.37 -2.33
C ILE A 36 4.16 0.66 -2.82
N TYR A 37 3.44 0.06 -1.87
CA TYR A 37 2.11 -0.47 -2.05
C TYR A 37 1.07 0.48 -1.44
N ASN A 38 0.63 1.47 -2.22
CA ASN A 38 -0.32 2.49 -1.78
C ASN A 38 -1.77 1.93 -1.79
N ARG A 39 -2.01 0.95 -0.92
CA ARG A 39 -3.15 0.04 -0.94
C ARG A 39 -4.52 0.71 -0.94
N VAL A 40 -5.35 0.31 -1.90
CA VAL A 40 -6.78 0.66 -1.96
C VAL A 40 -7.55 -0.11 -0.86
N PRO A 41 -8.52 0.51 -0.18
CA PRO A 41 -9.40 -0.20 0.75
C PRO A 41 -10.29 -1.25 0.06
N LYS A 42 -10.38 -2.43 0.70
CA LYS A 42 -11.28 -3.55 0.33
C LYS A 42 -10.95 -4.25 -1.00
N THR A 43 -9.65 -4.38 -1.30
CA THR A 43 -9.11 -5.05 -2.49
C THR A 43 -8.16 -6.21 -2.12
N ALA A 44 -8.53 -7.02 -1.12
CA ALA A 44 -7.68 -8.05 -0.49
C ALA A 44 -6.30 -7.56 0.02
N SER A 45 -6.16 -6.26 0.23
CA SER A 45 -4.87 -5.66 0.60
C SER A 45 -4.30 -6.14 1.93
N THR A 46 -5.14 -6.62 2.86
CA THR A 46 -4.67 -7.21 4.12
C THR A 46 -3.97 -8.54 3.87
N SER A 47 -4.60 -9.44 3.10
CA SER A 47 -4.03 -10.74 2.75
C SER A 47 -2.68 -10.57 2.03
N PHE A 48 -2.62 -9.72 1.01
CA PHE A 48 -1.37 -9.47 0.27
C PHE A 48 -0.27 -8.84 1.15
N THR A 49 -0.64 -7.92 2.04
CA THR A 49 0.34 -7.29 2.95
C THR A 49 0.89 -8.28 3.98
N ASN A 50 0.09 -9.23 4.45
CA ASN A 50 0.54 -10.23 5.42
C ASN A 50 1.62 -11.15 4.82
N ILE A 51 1.51 -11.51 3.54
CA ILE A 51 2.60 -12.20 2.81
C ILE A 51 3.91 -11.41 2.91
N ALA A 52 3.85 -10.09 2.71
CA ALA A 52 5.03 -9.26 2.83
C ALA A 52 5.61 -9.26 4.25
N TYR A 53 4.77 -9.27 5.30
CA TYR A 53 5.23 -9.38 6.69
C TYR A 53 5.85 -10.74 7.00
N ASP A 54 5.24 -11.83 6.55
CA ASP A 54 5.71 -13.20 6.83
C ASP A 54 7.04 -13.50 6.13
N LEU A 55 7.26 -12.94 4.94
CA LEU A 55 8.47 -13.16 4.17
C LEU A 55 9.62 -12.20 4.52
N CYS A 56 9.37 -11.05 5.14
CA CYS A 56 10.39 -9.99 5.25
C CYS A 56 11.62 -10.41 6.04
N ALA A 57 11.44 -11.19 7.11
CA ALA A 57 12.55 -11.70 7.91
C ALA A 57 13.43 -12.68 7.11
N LYS A 58 12.81 -13.61 6.38
CA LYS A 58 13.50 -14.62 5.58
C LYS A 58 14.19 -14.02 4.35
N ASN A 59 13.52 -13.08 3.69
CA ASN A 59 13.96 -12.44 2.45
C ASN A 59 14.79 -11.16 2.71
N LYS A 60 15.05 -10.82 3.98
CA LYS A 60 15.94 -9.73 4.43
C LYS A 60 15.54 -8.36 3.85
N TYR A 61 14.31 -7.93 4.13
CA TYR A 61 13.82 -6.58 3.85
C TYR A 61 12.92 -6.09 4.98
N HIS A 62 12.53 -4.81 4.95
CA HIS A 62 11.70 -4.18 5.98
C HIS A 62 10.28 -3.92 5.48
N VAL A 63 9.27 -4.06 6.36
CA VAL A 63 7.87 -3.72 6.04
C VAL A 63 7.40 -2.60 6.95
N LEU A 64 6.91 -1.51 6.35
CA LEU A 64 6.51 -0.30 7.08
C LEU A 64 5.08 0.10 6.69
N HIS A 65 4.23 0.30 7.70
CA HIS A 65 2.87 0.82 7.50
C HIS A 65 2.87 2.35 7.57
N ILE A 66 2.39 3.00 6.51
CA ILE A 66 2.17 4.44 6.43
C ILE A 66 0.79 4.76 7.00
N ASN A 67 0.78 5.47 8.13
CA ASN A 67 -0.44 5.94 8.74
C ASN A 67 -0.63 7.45 8.47
N THR A 68 -1.82 7.85 8.04
CA THR A 68 -2.18 9.25 7.85
C THR A 68 -3.30 9.65 8.81
N THR A 69 -3.28 10.91 9.25
CA THR A 69 -4.31 11.43 10.15
C THR A 69 -5.71 11.24 9.56
N LYS A 70 -6.59 10.58 10.31
CA LYS A 70 -7.96 10.22 9.90
C LYS A 70 -8.03 9.37 8.62
N ASN A 71 -6.96 8.65 8.27
CA ASN A 71 -6.82 7.91 7.01
C ASN A 71 -7.05 8.80 5.77
N ASN A 72 -6.63 10.07 5.83
CA ASN A 72 -6.69 10.96 4.67
C ASN A 72 -5.71 10.45 3.60
N PRO A 73 -6.19 10.12 2.38
CA PRO A 73 -5.31 9.61 1.32
C PRO A 73 -4.46 10.69 0.65
N VAL A 74 -4.66 11.97 0.98
CA VAL A 74 -3.89 13.10 0.44
C VAL A 74 -3.00 13.69 1.53
N MET A 75 -1.69 13.64 1.32
CA MET A 75 -0.70 14.30 2.17
C MET A 75 -0.59 15.79 1.85
N SER A 76 -0.31 16.62 2.87
CA SER A 76 0.09 18.01 2.67
C SER A 76 1.42 18.08 1.89
N LEU A 77 1.71 19.19 1.21
CA LEU A 77 2.98 19.33 0.49
C LEU A 77 4.20 19.13 1.41
N GLN A 78 4.15 19.62 2.65
CA GLN A 78 5.23 19.43 3.63
C GLN A 78 5.40 17.96 4.01
N ASP A 79 4.29 17.24 4.18
CA ASP A 79 4.33 15.81 4.49
C ASP A 79 4.78 14.97 3.27
N GLN A 80 4.43 15.38 2.04
CA GLN A 80 4.96 14.77 0.82
C GLN A 80 6.48 14.89 0.75
N VAL A 81 7.03 16.10 1.00
CA VAL A 81 8.49 16.32 1.05
C VAL A 81 9.13 15.45 2.13
N ARG A 82 8.54 15.39 3.33
CA ARG A 82 9.06 14.56 4.42
C ARG A 82 9.03 13.08 4.08
N PHE A 83 7.92 12.60 3.51
CA PHE A 83 7.75 11.21 3.13
C PHE A 83 8.75 10.80 2.05
N VAL A 84 8.91 11.60 1.00
CA VAL A 84 9.90 11.35 -0.06
C VAL A 84 11.31 11.32 0.50
N LYS A 85 11.67 12.27 1.38
CA LYS A 85 12.98 12.26 2.05
C LYS A 85 13.18 10.99 2.85
N ASN A 86 12.22 10.62 3.70
CA ASN A 86 12.32 9.41 4.51
C ASN A 86 12.50 8.15 3.65
N VAL A 87 11.65 7.95 2.64
CA VAL A 87 11.73 6.78 1.76
C VAL A 87 13.06 6.70 1.01
N THR A 88 13.60 7.84 0.58
CA THR A 88 14.82 7.86 -0.25
C THR A 88 16.12 7.86 0.54
N SER A 89 16.14 8.41 1.77
CA SER A 89 17.37 8.57 2.55
C SER A 89 17.50 7.62 3.75
N TRP A 90 16.44 6.94 4.18
CA TRP A 90 16.50 6.03 5.33
C TRP A 90 17.11 4.69 4.93
N LYS A 91 18.45 4.63 4.92
CA LYS A 91 19.22 3.48 4.43
C LYS A 91 18.95 2.20 5.23
N GLU A 92 18.78 2.32 6.54
CA GLU A 92 18.56 1.19 7.45
C GLU A 92 17.22 0.50 7.23
N MET A 93 16.32 1.07 6.44
CA MET A 93 15.04 0.46 6.06
C MET A 93 15.04 -0.09 4.64
N LYS A 94 16.20 -0.18 3.99
CA LYS A 94 16.34 -0.69 2.63
C LYS A 94 16.98 -2.10 2.62
N PRO A 95 16.45 -3.04 1.81
CA PRO A 95 15.25 -2.90 0.98
C PRO A 95 13.97 -2.73 1.82
N GLY A 96 13.03 -1.93 1.32
CA GLY A 96 11.84 -1.55 2.08
C GLY A 96 10.54 -1.76 1.32
N PHE A 97 9.51 -2.25 2.00
CA PHE A 97 8.15 -2.38 1.51
C PHE A 97 7.24 -1.46 2.34
N TYR A 98 6.89 -0.31 1.78
CA TYR A 98 6.02 0.66 2.42
C TYR A 98 4.59 0.46 1.94
N HIS A 99 3.63 0.33 2.86
CA HIS A 99 2.22 0.18 2.49
C HIS A 99 1.31 1.09 3.30
N GLY A 100 0.24 1.57 2.71
CA GLY A 100 -0.75 2.38 3.42
C GLY A 100 -1.79 3.02 2.49
N HIS A 101 -2.83 3.59 3.10
CA HIS A 101 -3.93 4.24 2.39
C HIS A 101 -3.55 5.67 1.97
N VAL A 102 -2.68 5.77 0.97
CA VAL A 102 -2.19 7.03 0.41
C VAL A 102 -2.39 7.00 -1.10
N SER A 103 -2.68 8.14 -1.71
CA SER A 103 -2.78 8.24 -3.17
C SER A 103 -1.40 8.26 -3.80
N TYR A 104 -1.34 8.00 -5.10
CA TYR A 104 -0.10 8.07 -5.87
C TYR A 104 0.63 9.39 -5.60
N LEU A 105 1.90 9.28 -5.21
CA LEU A 105 2.80 10.41 -5.03
C LEU A 105 3.93 10.30 -6.04
N ASP A 106 4.06 11.32 -6.87
CA ASP A 106 5.11 11.40 -7.88
C ASP A 106 6.43 11.84 -7.25
N PHE A 107 7.34 10.89 -7.07
CA PHE A 107 8.67 11.13 -6.51
C PHE A 107 9.57 11.94 -7.47
N ALA A 108 9.30 11.93 -8.78
CA ALA A 108 10.12 12.65 -9.75
C ALA A 108 10.07 14.16 -9.53
N LYS A 109 8.93 14.69 -9.07
CA LYS A 109 8.74 16.11 -8.71
C LYS A 109 9.68 16.61 -7.60
N PHE A 110 10.31 15.71 -6.87
CA PHE A 110 11.18 16.02 -5.73
C PHE A 110 12.67 15.81 -6.03
N GLY A 111 13.04 15.52 -7.30
CA GLY A 111 14.44 15.43 -7.72
C GLY A 111 15.20 14.25 -7.08
N VAL A 112 14.52 13.12 -6.86
CA VAL A 112 15.13 11.94 -6.25
C VAL A 112 16.07 11.23 -7.24
N LYS A 113 17.13 10.59 -6.72
CA LYS A 113 18.08 9.84 -7.55
C LYS A 113 17.48 8.53 -8.09
N LYS A 114 16.73 7.82 -7.25
CA LYS A 114 16.10 6.53 -7.56
C LYS A 114 14.62 6.60 -7.16
N LYS A 115 13.72 6.30 -8.10
CA LYS A 115 12.28 6.23 -7.81
C LYS A 115 11.96 4.90 -7.10
N PRO A 116 11.00 4.88 -6.16
CA PRO A 116 10.48 3.63 -5.64
C PRO A 116 9.68 2.89 -6.72
N ILE A 117 9.54 1.57 -6.55
CA ILE A 117 8.70 0.71 -7.37
C ILE A 117 7.27 0.80 -6.81
N TYR A 118 6.31 1.25 -7.62
CA TYR A 118 4.90 1.23 -7.24
C TYR A 118 4.22 -0.06 -7.69
N ILE A 119 3.43 -0.65 -6.80
CA ILE A 119 2.52 -1.75 -7.13
C ILE A 119 1.14 -1.47 -6.53
N ASN A 120 0.09 -2.11 -7.05
CA ASN A 120 -1.23 -2.04 -6.42
C ASN A 120 -2.12 -3.23 -6.76
N VAL A 121 -3.26 -3.33 -6.08
CA VAL A 121 -4.34 -4.27 -6.38
C VAL A 121 -5.67 -3.51 -6.34
N ILE A 122 -6.42 -3.59 -7.43
CA ILE A 122 -7.75 -2.97 -7.59
C ILE A 122 -8.85 -4.03 -7.62
N ARG A 123 -10.10 -3.60 -7.63
CA ARG A 123 -11.29 -4.46 -7.68
C ARG A 123 -12.37 -3.83 -8.55
N ASP A 124 -13.36 -4.62 -8.98
CA ASP A 124 -14.61 -4.06 -9.51
C ASP A 124 -15.14 -2.94 -8.58
N PRO A 125 -15.46 -1.74 -9.12
CA PRO A 125 -15.87 -0.60 -8.31
C PRO A 125 -17.10 -0.85 -7.43
N ILE A 126 -18.09 -1.61 -7.92
CA ILE A 126 -19.34 -1.89 -7.21
C ILE A 126 -19.07 -2.91 -6.11
N GLU A 127 -18.43 -4.04 -6.43
CA GLU A 127 -18.12 -5.06 -5.42
C GLU A 127 -17.25 -4.52 -4.29
N ARG A 128 -16.28 -3.68 -4.61
CA ARG A 128 -15.45 -2.99 -3.62
C ARG A 128 -16.29 -2.08 -2.72
N LEU A 129 -17.24 -1.34 -3.28
CA LEU A 129 -18.14 -0.47 -2.52
C LEU A 129 -19.09 -1.28 -1.63
N VAL A 130 -19.65 -2.38 -2.13
CA VAL A 130 -20.49 -3.31 -1.36
C VAL A 130 -19.68 -3.92 -0.20
N SER A 131 -18.46 -4.36 -0.46
CA SER A 131 -17.53 -4.87 0.57
C SER A 131 -17.26 -3.81 1.65
N TYR A 132 -17.06 -2.55 1.25
CA TYR A 132 -16.86 -1.45 2.19
C TYR A 132 -18.13 -1.11 2.99
N TYR A 133 -19.29 -1.16 2.34
CA TYR A 133 -20.59 -0.88 2.95
C TYR A 133 -20.88 -1.83 4.11
N TYR A 134 -20.72 -3.14 3.88
CA TYR A 134 -20.95 -4.16 4.90
C TYR A 134 -19.82 -4.23 5.93
N PHE A 135 -18.59 -3.94 5.53
CA PHE A 135 -17.49 -3.78 6.48
C PHE A 135 -17.78 -2.72 7.56
N LEU A 136 -18.37 -1.57 7.21
CA LEU A 136 -18.71 -0.55 8.19
C LEU A 136 -19.82 -0.96 9.18
N ARG A 137 -20.62 -1.98 8.83
CA ARG A 137 -21.78 -2.48 9.60
C ARG A 137 -21.45 -3.71 10.44
N PHE A 138 -20.64 -4.61 9.89
CA PHE A 138 -20.39 -5.92 10.48
C PHE A 138 -18.93 -6.16 10.86
N GLY A 139 -18.00 -5.33 10.38
CA GLY A 139 -16.57 -5.48 10.68
C GLY A 139 -15.84 -6.44 9.77
N ASP A 140 -14.79 -7.03 10.31
CA ASP A 140 -13.96 -8.05 9.71
C ASP A 140 -13.63 -9.12 10.76
N ASP A 141 -13.17 -10.27 10.29
CA ASP A 141 -12.68 -11.39 11.09
C ASP A 141 -11.21 -11.22 11.53
N TYR A 142 -10.45 -10.35 10.86
CA TYR A 142 -9.07 -10.04 11.21
C TYR A 142 -8.94 -9.36 12.58
N ARG A 143 -9.87 -8.46 12.92
CA ARG A 143 -9.93 -7.72 14.19
C ARG A 143 -11.38 -7.61 14.69
N PRO A 144 -11.98 -8.72 15.16
CA PRO A 144 -13.41 -8.80 15.44
C PRO A 144 -13.85 -7.93 16.64
N GLY A 145 -12.92 -7.63 17.56
CA GLY A 145 -13.21 -6.79 18.74
C GLY A 145 -13.41 -5.30 18.43
N LEU A 146 -13.14 -4.84 17.21
CA LEU A 146 -13.29 -3.43 16.85
C LEU A 146 -14.70 -3.09 16.39
N ARG A 147 -15.39 -2.26 17.18
CA ARG A 147 -16.66 -1.66 16.76
C ARG A 147 -16.44 -0.69 15.60
N ARG A 148 -17.16 -0.92 14.51
CA ARG A 148 -17.11 -0.06 13.32
C ARG A 148 -18.09 1.09 13.43
N ARG A 149 -17.82 2.16 12.68
CA ARG A 149 -18.56 3.43 12.77
C ARG A 149 -20.07 3.29 12.58
N LYS A 150 -20.52 2.31 11.78
CA LYS A 150 -21.95 2.08 11.47
C LYS A 150 -22.43 0.73 11.98
N GLN A 151 -21.78 0.17 12.99
CA GLN A 151 -22.20 -1.10 13.57
C GLN A 151 -23.62 -1.02 14.13
N GLY A 152 -24.45 -2.00 13.80
CA GLY A 152 -25.86 -2.06 14.20
C GLY A 152 -26.85 -1.49 13.17
N ASP A 153 -26.37 -0.82 12.12
CA ASP A 153 -27.19 -0.52 10.95
C ASP A 153 -27.44 -1.82 10.17
N LYS A 154 -28.71 -2.25 10.14
CA LYS A 154 -29.16 -3.50 9.50
C LYS A 154 -29.61 -3.30 8.05
N LYS A 155 -29.64 -2.07 7.55
CA LYS A 155 -30.07 -1.77 6.18
C LYS A 155 -29.13 -2.48 5.21
N THR A 156 -29.71 -3.15 4.22
CA THR A 156 -28.96 -3.80 3.15
C THR A 156 -28.47 -2.77 2.13
N PHE A 157 -27.48 -3.16 1.31
CA PHE A 157 -26.99 -2.30 0.24
C PHE A 157 -28.10 -1.94 -0.75
N ASP A 158 -28.92 -2.91 -1.16
CA ASP A 158 -30.03 -2.73 -2.10
C ASP A 158 -31.09 -1.76 -1.55
N GLU A 159 -31.48 -1.91 -0.28
CA GLU A 159 -32.39 -0.97 0.38
C GLU A 159 -31.77 0.43 0.49
N CYS A 160 -30.45 0.52 0.70
CA CYS A 160 -29.74 1.79 0.70
C CYS A 160 -29.88 2.48 -0.66
N VAL A 161 -29.61 1.75 -1.75
CA VAL A 161 -29.66 2.28 -3.13
C VAL A 161 -31.08 2.72 -3.47
N ALA A 162 -32.08 1.86 -3.22
CA ALA A 162 -33.49 2.16 -3.49
C ALA A 162 -33.99 3.41 -2.74
N ALA A 163 -33.43 3.69 -1.57
CA ALA A 163 -33.77 4.85 -0.75
C ALA A 163 -32.86 6.08 -0.97
N GLY A 164 -31.94 6.05 -1.94
CA GLY A 164 -31.01 7.16 -2.18
C GLY A 164 -30.05 7.43 -1.02
N GLY A 165 -29.58 6.38 -0.33
CA GLY A 165 -28.72 6.49 0.85
C GLY A 165 -27.29 6.99 0.53
N SER A 166 -26.69 7.73 1.46
CA SER A 166 -25.39 8.39 1.23
C SER A 166 -24.17 7.46 1.22
N ASP A 167 -24.24 6.27 1.84
CA ASP A 167 -23.13 5.31 1.87
C ASP A 167 -23.03 4.47 0.58
N CYS A 168 -24.10 4.42 -0.21
CA CYS A 168 -24.24 3.66 -1.45
C CYS A 168 -24.43 4.57 -2.67
N ALA A 169 -24.31 5.88 -2.49
CA ALA A 169 -24.46 6.87 -3.56
C ALA A 169 -23.34 6.72 -4.62
N PRO A 170 -23.61 7.03 -5.90
CA PRO A 170 -22.64 6.85 -6.99
C PRO A 170 -21.28 7.52 -6.77
N GLU A 171 -21.25 8.65 -6.05
CA GLU A 171 -20.01 9.37 -5.73
C GLU A 171 -19.07 8.53 -4.85
N LYS A 172 -19.57 7.51 -4.15
CA LYS A 172 -18.76 6.57 -3.34
C LYS A 172 -17.99 5.56 -4.19
N LEU A 173 -18.32 5.42 -5.47
CA LEU A 173 -17.52 4.65 -6.42
C LEU A 173 -16.21 5.37 -6.78
N TRP A 174 -16.17 6.71 -6.63
CA TRP A 174 -15.02 7.54 -6.94
C TRP A 174 -13.91 7.44 -5.88
N LEU A 175 -13.17 6.32 -5.92
CA LEU A 175 -12.05 6.08 -5.00
C LEU A 175 -10.80 5.60 -5.72
N GLN A 176 -10.93 4.58 -6.58
CA GLN A 176 -9.77 3.99 -7.24
C GLN A 176 -9.10 4.97 -8.20
N ILE A 177 -9.89 5.75 -8.96
CA ILE A 177 -9.35 6.79 -9.85
C ILE A 177 -8.47 7.79 -9.10
N PRO A 178 -8.94 8.48 -8.03
CA PRO A 178 -8.09 9.37 -7.23
C PRO A 178 -6.81 8.72 -6.69
N PHE A 179 -6.87 7.46 -6.26
CA PHE A 179 -5.71 6.75 -5.72
C PHE A 179 -4.57 6.60 -6.74
N PHE A 180 -4.88 6.49 -8.03
CA PHE A 180 -3.88 6.44 -9.10
C PHE A 180 -3.60 7.81 -9.71
N CYS A 181 -4.60 8.70 -9.78
CA CYS A 181 -4.43 10.07 -10.27
C CYS A 181 -3.48 10.87 -9.36
N GLY A 182 -3.60 10.68 -8.04
CA GLY A 182 -2.65 11.18 -7.05
C GLY A 182 -3.12 12.40 -6.27
N HIS A 183 -2.17 13.30 -5.98
CA HIS A 183 -2.35 14.43 -5.06
C HIS A 183 -2.84 15.73 -5.71
N SER A 184 -3.15 15.73 -7.01
CA SER A 184 -3.69 16.92 -7.69
C SER A 184 -5.14 17.17 -7.28
N SER A 185 -5.55 18.44 -7.19
CA SER A 185 -6.94 18.80 -6.82
C SER A 185 -7.98 18.17 -7.75
N GLU A 186 -7.72 18.20 -9.06
CA GLU A 186 -8.61 17.65 -10.09
C GLU A 186 -8.87 16.14 -9.93
N CYS A 187 -7.96 15.39 -9.30
CA CYS A 187 -8.14 13.96 -9.02
C CYS A 187 -9.35 13.68 -8.12
N TRP A 188 -9.70 14.63 -7.26
CA TRP A 188 -10.75 14.53 -6.26
C TRP A 188 -12.05 15.18 -6.69
N ASN A 189 -12.10 15.73 -7.91
CA ASN A 189 -13.32 16.17 -8.56
C ASN A 189 -14.05 14.93 -9.12
N VAL A 190 -15.14 14.53 -8.46
CA VAL A 190 -15.91 13.34 -8.80
C VAL A 190 -16.40 13.43 -10.25
N GLY A 191 -16.11 12.39 -11.05
CA GLY A 191 -16.50 12.34 -12.45
C GLY A 191 -15.57 13.10 -13.41
N SER A 192 -14.45 13.66 -12.92
CA SER A 192 -13.50 14.38 -13.78
C SER A 192 -12.90 13.47 -14.85
N ARG A 193 -13.07 13.85 -16.11
CA ARG A 193 -12.48 13.12 -17.24
C ARG A 193 -10.96 13.22 -17.22
N TRP A 194 -10.42 14.39 -16.85
CA TRP A 194 -8.99 14.58 -16.71
C TRP A 194 -8.40 13.62 -15.68
N ALA A 195 -9.05 13.47 -14.52
CA ALA A 195 -8.60 12.57 -13.47
C ALA A 195 -8.57 11.11 -13.91
N LEU A 196 -9.56 10.69 -14.70
CA LEU A 196 -9.59 9.35 -15.29
C LEU A 196 -8.40 9.11 -16.22
N GLU A 197 -8.13 10.05 -17.14
CA GLU A 197 -7.01 9.91 -18.07
C GLU A 197 -5.66 9.98 -17.35
N GLN A 198 -5.52 10.85 -16.35
CA GLN A 198 -4.31 10.91 -15.52
C GLN A 198 -4.10 9.62 -14.70
N ALA A 199 -5.15 9.04 -14.15
CA ALA A 199 -5.07 7.77 -13.42
C ALA A 199 -4.58 6.64 -14.33
N LYS A 200 -5.11 6.53 -15.56
CA LYS A 200 -4.63 5.57 -16.56
C LYS A 200 -3.17 5.83 -16.94
N TYR A 201 -2.82 7.10 -17.17
CA TYR A 201 -1.45 7.48 -17.49
C TYR A 201 -0.48 7.05 -16.39
N ASN A 202 -0.79 7.36 -15.13
CA ASN A 202 0.07 6.98 -14.01
C ASN A 202 0.15 5.46 -13.85
N LEU A 203 -0.97 4.75 -14.00
CA LEU A 203 -0.99 3.29 -13.95
C LEU A 203 -0.02 2.66 -14.97
N ILE A 204 0.01 3.18 -16.20
CA ILE A 204 0.88 2.63 -17.26
C ILE A 204 2.34 3.07 -17.09
N ASN A 205 2.59 4.31 -16.67
CA ASN A 205 3.94 4.88 -16.69
C ASN A 205 4.70 4.78 -15.37
N GLU A 206 4.00 4.64 -14.24
CA GLU A 206 4.59 4.79 -12.91
C GLU A 206 4.41 3.54 -12.03
N TYR A 207 3.44 2.67 -12.34
CA TYR A 207 3.26 1.41 -11.63
C TYR A 207 3.97 0.27 -12.36
N PHE A 208 4.71 -0.51 -11.59
CA PHE A 208 5.40 -1.71 -12.07
C PHE A 208 4.41 -2.82 -12.42
N LEU A 209 3.45 -3.09 -11.53
CA LEU A 209 2.39 -4.05 -11.76
C LEU A 209 1.15 -3.67 -10.94
N VAL A 210 -0.02 -3.78 -11.56
CA VAL A 210 -1.32 -3.60 -10.90
C VAL A 210 -2.17 -4.83 -11.15
N GLY A 211 -2.46 -5.58 -10.08
CA GLY A 211 -3.33 -6.75 -10.13
C GLY A 211 -4.79 -6.41 -9.89
N VAL A 212 -5.65 -7.41 -10.09
CA VAL A 212 -7.06 -7.38 -9.68
C VAL A 212 -7.29 -8.34 -8.52
N THR A 213 -8.21 -8.00 -7.63
CA THR A 213 -8.45 -8.76 -6.37
C THR A 213 -8.81 -10.22 -6.64
N GLU A 214 -9.51 -10.48 -7.74
CA GLU A 214 -10.06 -11.79 -8.08
C GLU A 214 -9.02 -12.71 -8.74
N GLU A 215 -7.86 -12.16 -9.13
CA GLU A 215 -6.70 -12.88 -9.70
C GLU A 215 -5.45 -12.61 -8.85
N LEU A 216 -5.63 -12.53 -7.52
CA LEU A 216 -4.54 -12.17 -6.60
C LEU A 216 -3.39 -13.19 -6.62
N GLU A 217 -3.70 -14.48 -6.83
CA GLU A 217 -2.70 -15.55 -6.94
C GLU A 217 -1.73 -15.29 -8.11
N ASP A 218 -2.26 -15.00 -9.29
CA ASP A 218 -1.46 -14.73 -10.49
C ASP A 218 -0.63 -13.47 -10.32
N PHE A 219 -1.19 -12.43 -9.69
CA PHE A 219 -0.45 -11.23 -9.33
C PHE A 219 0.74 -11.54 -8.41
N ILE A 220 0.54 -12.38 -7.38
CA ILE A 220 1.61 -12.79 -6.45
C ILE A 220 2.69 -13.60 -7.20
N MET A 221 2.29 -14.53 -8.06
CA MET A 221 3.22 -15.35 -8.84
C MET A 221 4.10 -14.52 -9.77
N LEU A 222 3.52 -13.51 -10.44
CA LEU A 222 4.28 -12.58 -11.28
C LEU A 222 5.27 -11.74 -10.47
N LEU A 223 4.87 -11.27 -9.29
CA LEU A 223 5.76 -10.53 -8.38
C LEU A 223 6.88 -11.41 -7.82
N GLU A 224 6.62 -12.68 -7.52
CA GLU A 224 7.64 -13.64 -7.11
C GLU A 224 8.71 -13.84 -8.19
N ALA A 225 8.28 -13.97 -9.45
CA ALA A 225 9.19 -14.11 -10.57
C ALA A 225 10.02 -12.83 -10.83
N ALA A 226 9.38 -11.65 -10.78
CA ALA A 226 10.00 -10.41 -11.21
C ALA A 226 10.73 -9.65 -10.09
N LEU A 227 10.29 -9.79 -8.83
CA LEU A 227 10.86 -9.13 -7.65
C LEU A 227 11.17 -10.17 -6.54
N PRO A 228 12.03 -11.18 -6.81
CA PRO A 228 12.26 -12.30 -5.90
C PRO A 228 12.90 -11.89 -4.56
N ARG A 229 13.57 -10.73 -4.50
CA ARG A 229 14.08 -10.20 -3.23
C ARG A 229 12.96 -9.93 -2.21
N PHE A 230 11.75 -9.60 -2.68
CA PHE A 230 10.61 -9.38 -1.80
C PHE A 230 9.73 -10.63 -1.72
N PHE A 231 9.44 -11.26 -2.85
CA PHE A 231 8.34 -12.23 -2.95
C PHE A 231 8.76 -13.68 -3.16
N ARG A 232 10.05 -14.04 -3.01
CA ARG A 232 10.46 -15.46 -3.04
C ARG A 232 9.74 -16.25 -1.95
N GLY A 233 9.03 -17.29 -2.34
CA GLY A 233 8.17 -18.13 -1.50
C GLY A 233 6.73 -17.61 -1.34
N ALA A 234 6.34 -16.52 -2.00
CA ALA A 234 5.02 -15.91 -1.81
C ALA A 234 3.86 -16.74 -2.38
N THR A 235 4.05 -17.37 -3.54
CA THR A 235 3.00 -18.20 -4.16
C THR A 235 2.67 -19.41 -3.29
N GLU A 236 3.70 -20.08 -2.75
CA GLU A 236 3.51 -21.22 -1.86
C GLU A 236 2.81 -20.80 -0.56
N LEU A 237 3.24 -19.67 0.03
CA LEU A 237 2.62 -19.14 1.24
C LEU A 237 1.14 -18.78 1.02
N TYR A 238 0.79 -18.21 -0.12
CA TYR A 238 -0.59 -17.86 -0.45
C TYR A 238 -1.49 -19.09 -0.65
N ARG A 239 -0.97 -20.18 -1.21
CA ARG A 239 -1.73 -21.41 -1.45
C ARG A 239 -1.95 -22.25 -0.19
N THR A 240 -1.07 -22.11 0.79
CA THR A 240 -1.05 -22.99 1.98
C THR A 240 -1.52 -22.31 3.27
N GLY A 241 -1.54 -20.97 3.32
CA GLY A 241 -1.99 -20.18 4.47
C GLY A 241 -3.44 -19.71 4.35
#